data_AF-A0A6A7LFI5-F1
#
_entry.id   AF-A0A6A7LFI5-F1
#
_cell.length_a   1.000
_cell.length_b   1.000
_cell.length_c   1.000
_cell.angle_alpha   90.00
_cell.angle_beta   90.00
_cell.angle_gamma   90.00
#
_symmetry.space_group_name_H-M   'P 1'
#
loop_
_entity.id
_entity.type
_entity.pdbx_description
1 polymer ?
#
loop_
_entity_poly.entity_id
_entity_poly.type
_entity_poly.pdbx_seq_one_letter_code
_entity_poly.pdbx_strand_id
1 'polypeptide(L)'
;MDRVQGLLAAVVSCSIPIVLLLISPMDAYSTSPQPPFDESQESDMISTSIESANLHVDDAMQAIQQNDSSEAMRALEELQYDLSNINGNVTNLQFTVAAEPP
;
A
#
# COMPACT_ATOMS: atom_id res chain seq x y z
N MET A 1 -30.47 -19.67 -41.56
CA MET A 1 -30.27 -19.74 -40.10
C MET A 1 -29.80 -21.16 -39.81
N ASP A 2 -28.59 -21.36 -39.28
CA ASP A 2 -28.09 -22.62 -38.65
C ASP A 2 -26.55 -22.72 -38.50
N ARG A 3 -25.77 -21.74 -38.96
CA ARG A 3 -24.30 -21.76 -38.77
C ARG A 3 -23.75 -20.85 -37.67
N VAL A 4 -24.56 -19.91 -37.15
CA VAL A 4 -24.10 -18.92 -36.17
C VAL A 4 -24.23 -19.41 -34.73
N GLN A 5 -25.14 -20.36 -34.45
CA GLN A 5 -25.30 -20.93 -33.11
C GLN A 5 -24.20 -21.93 -32.73
N GLY A 6 -23.62 -22.63 -33.71
CA GLY A 6 -22.53 -23.58 -33.45
C GLY A 6 -21.20 -22.90 -33.06
N LEU A 7 -20.95 -21.67 -33.56
CA LEU A 7 -19.70 -20.96 -33.28
C LEU A 7 -19.69 -20.35 -31.86
N LEU A 8 -20.86 -19.94 -31.35
CA LEU A 8 -20.96 -19.33 -30.02
C LEU A 8 -20.88 -20.35 -28.88
N ALA A 9 -21.31 -21.60 -29.11
CA ALA A 9 -21.19 -22.66 -28.10
C ALA A 9 -19.72 -23.10 -27.86
N ALA A 10 -18.84 -22.94 -28.85
CA ALA A 10 -17.44 -23.33 -28.73
C ALA A 10 -16.58 -22.31 -27.98
N VAL A 11 -16.95 -21.02 -28.00
CA VAL A 11 -16.15 -19.96 -27.36
C VAL A 11 -16.39 -19.89 -25.85
N VAL A 12 -17.54 -20.36 -25.37
CA VAL A 12 -17.92 -20.29 -23.95
C VAL A 12 -17.23 -21.35 -23.08
N SER A 13 -16.72 -22.45 -23.66
CA SER A 13 -16.15 -23.54 -22.84
C SER A 13 -14.63 -23.42 -22.56
N CYS A 14 -13.93 -22.46 -23.15
CA CYS A 14 -12.46 -22.32 -22.96
C CYS A 14 -12.03 -21.28 -21.93
N SER A 15 -12.95 -20.47 -21.40
CA SER A 15 -12.63 -19.38 -20.47
C SER A 15 -12.75 -19.77 -18.99
N ILE A 16 -13.32 -20.93 -18.65
CA ILE A 16 -13.48 -21.36 -17.25
C ILE A 16 -12.18 -21.89 -16.60
N PRO A 17 -11.25 -22.61 -17.27
CA PRO A 17 -10.07 -23.12 -16.56
C PRO A 17 -9.01 -22.05 -16.24
N ILE A 18 -9.09 -20.85 -16.85
CA ILE A 18 -8.09 -19.79 -16.65
C ILE A 18 -8.34 -19.01 -15.36
N VAL A 19 -9.60 -18.87 -14.93
CA VAL A 19 -9.93 -18.09 -13.72
C VAL A 19 -9.47 -18.79 -12.43
N LEU A 20 -9.34 -20.12 -12.43
CA LEU A 20 -8.86 -20.87 -11.27
C LEU A 20 -7.33 -20.83 -11.07
N LEU A 21 -6.55 -20.51 -12.10
CA LEU A 21 -5.08 -20.44 -12.01
C LEU A 21 -4.55 -19.10 -11.46
N LEU A 22 -5.40 -18.08 -11.36
CA LEU A 22 -5.00 -16.76 -10.84
C LEU A 22 -5.21 -16.61 -9.32
N ILE A 23 -5.75 -17.62 -8.66
CA ILE A 23 -5.81 -17.70 -7.19
C ILE A 23 -4.58 -18.47 -6.71
N SER A 24 -3.40 -18.05 -7.14
CA SER A 24 -2.18 -18.41 -6.43
C SER A 24 -2.33 -17.83 -5.02
N PRO A 25 -2.16 -18.60 -3.93
CA PRO A 25 -1.88 -17.97 -2.67
C PRO A 25 -0.65 -17.10 -2.92
N MET A 26 -0.78 -15.78 -2.79
CA MET A 26 0.42 -14.95 -2.62
C MET A 26 1.20 -15.64 -1.52
N ASP A 27 2.43 -16.05 -1.83
CA ASP A 27 3.35 -16.57 -0.84
C ASP A 27 3.30 -15.59 0.34
N ALA A 28 2.64 -16.02 1.42
CA ALA A 28 2.70 -15.31 2.67
C ALA A 28 4.15 -15.43 3.06
N TYR A 29 4.93 -14.40 2.75
CA TYR A 29 6.25 -14.23 3.31
C TYR A 29 6.03 -14.34 4.82
N SER A 30 6.42 -15.48 5.37
CA SER A 30 6.51 -15.68 6.80
C SER A 30 7.63 -14.77 7.26
N THR A 31 7.32 -13.48 7.40
CA THR A 31 8.09 -12.61 8.25
C THR A 31 7.99 -13.26 9.61
N SER A 32 9.10 -13.86 10.06
CA SER A 32 9.25 -14.22 11.47
C SER A 32 8.72 -13.03 12.27
N PRO A 33 7.88 -13.22 13.31
CA PRO A 33 7.41 -12.10 14.10
C PRO A 33 8.66 -11.36 14.54
N GLN A 34 8.87 -10.19 13.96
CA GLN A 34 9.92 -9.31 14.41
C GLN A 34 9.58 -9.07 15.87
N PRO A 35 10.55 -9.16 16.80
CA PRO A 35 10.28 -8.76 18.18
C PRO A 35 9.56 -7.42 18.12
N PRO A 36 8.44 -7.22 18.87
CA PRO A 36 7.78 -5.93 18.87
C PRO A 36 8.85 -4.88 19.12
N PHE A 37 8.90 -3.88 18.25
CA PHE A 37 9.74 -2.72 18.50
C PHE A 37 9.37 -2.17 19.87
N ASP A 38 10.35 -1.65 20.61
CA ASP A 38 10.03 -0.91 21.83
C ASP A 38 9.37 0.43 21.45
N GLU A 39 8.64 1.03 22.38
CA GLU A 39 7.92 2.30 22.15
C GLU A 39 8.85 3.41 21.64
N SER A 40 10.12 3.44 22.06
CA SER A 40 11.07 4.46 21.63
C SER A 40 11.45 4.31 20.16
N GLN A 41 11.65 3.07 19.70
CA GLN A 41 11.92 2.76 18.30
C GLN A 41 10.70 3.07 17.41
N GLU A 42 9.50 2.73 17.87
CA GLU A 42 8.27 3.06 17.14
C GLU A 42 8.05 4.58 17.06
N SER A 43 8.30 5.31 18.15
CA SER A 43 8.24 6.77 18.19
C SER A 43 9.24 7.43 17.25
N ASP A 44 10.48 6.91 17.17
CA ASP A 44 11.49 7.42 16.24
C ASP A 44 11.07 7.19 14.79
N MET A 45 10.57 5.99 14.45
CA MET A 45 10.06 5.70 13.10
C MET A 45 8.88 6.61 12.71
N ILE A 46 7.95 6.87 13.65
CA ILE A 46 6.85 7.81 13.43
C ILE A 46 7.40 9.22 13.18
N SER A 47 8.35 9.67 14.00
CA SER A 47 8.95 10.99 13.89
C SER A 47 9.66 11.21 12.56
N THR A 48 10.47 10.24 12.11
CA THR A 48 11.12 10.29 10.79
C THR A 48 10.11 10.28 9.65
N SER A 49 9.03 9.50 9.76
CA SER A 49 7.97 9.46 8.74
C SER A 49 7.22 10.80 8.66
N ILE A 50 7.01 11.48 9.79
CA ILE A 50 6.42 12.82 9.83
C ILE A 50 7.36 13.86 9.21
N GLU A 51 8.66 13.78 9.50
CA GLU A 51 9.65 14.67 8.88
C GLU A 51 9.67 14.52 7.36
N SER A 52 9.68 13.28 6.85
CA SER A 52 9.55 12.98 5.42
C SER A 52 8.26 13.54 4.81
N ALA A 53 7.12 13.31 5.47
CA ALA A 53 5.83 13.81 5.00
C ALA A 53 5.83 15.35 4.87
N ASN A 54 6.44 16.06 5.81
CA ASN A 54 6.55 17.52 5.74
C ASN A 54 7.41 17.98 4.55
N LEU A 55 8.52 17.29 4.26
CA LEU A 55 9.33 17.58 3.08
C LEU A 55 8.52 17.41 1.79
N HIS A 56 7.76 16.33 1.66
CA HIS A 56 6.93 16.10 0.48
C HIS A 56 5.77 17.12 0.36
N VAL A 57 5.24 17.62 1.47
CA VAL A 57 4.28 18.75 1.46
C VAL A 57 4.94 20.02 0.92
N ASP A 58 6.16 20.35 1.39
CA ASP A 58 6.90 21.52 0.94
C ASP A 58 7.27 21.42 -0.55
N ASP A 59 7.73 20.25 -1.01
CA ASP A 59 8.03 19.97 -2.41
C ASP A 59 6.78 20.11 -3.30
N ALA A 60 5.65 19.55 -2.86
CA ALA A 60 4.38 19.66 -3.59
C ALA A 60 3.94 21.14 -3.70
N MET A 61 4.03 21.91 -2.60
CA MET A 61 3.71 23.33 -2.61
C MET A 61 4.64 24.11 -3.55
N GLN A 62 5.94 23.83 -3.52
CA GLN A 62 6.91 24.47 -4.39
C GLN A 62 6.65 24.16 -5.87
N ALA A 63 6.38 22.90 -6.20
CA ALA A 63 6.05 22.47 -7.56
C ALA A 63 4.77 23.14 -8.08
N ILE A 64 3.73 23.26 -7.24
CA ILE A 64 2.50 24.00 -7.56
C ILE A 64 2.80 25.46 -7.87
N GLN A 65 3.63 26.13 -7.05
CA GLN A 65 4.01 27.53 -7.28
C GLN A 65 4.80 27.73 -8.58
N GLN A 66 5.58 26.73 -8.98
CA GLN A 66 6.33 26.73 -10.23
C GLN A 66 5.49 26.28 -11.44
N ASN A 67 4.21 25.96 -11.23
CA ASN A 67 3.31 25.40 -12.23
C ASN A 67 3.84 24.08 -12.84
N ASP A 68 4.61 23.32 -12.06
CA ASP A 68 5.08 21.98 -12.38
C ASP A 68 4.12 20.94 -11.79
N SER A 69 3.08 20.61 -12.55
CA SER A 69 2.06 19.67 -12.09
C SER A 69 2.58 18.23 -11.96
N SER A 70 3.60 17.85 -12.74
CA SER A 70 4.14 16.48 -12.70
C SER A 70 4.89 16.25 -11.39
N GLU A 71 5.74 17.22 -11.02
CA GLU A 71 6.48 17.15 -9.76
C GLU A 71 5.54 17.27 -8.55
N ALA A 72 4.52 18.12 -8.64
CA ALA A 72 3.49 18.21 -7.61
C ALA A 72 2.76 16.88 -7.39
N MET A 73 2.38 16.19 -8.46
CA MET A 73 1.75 14.86 -8.34
C MET A 73 2.71 13.82 -7.75
N ARG A 74 3.97 13.82 -8.18
CA ARG A 74 5.00 12.92 -7.63
C ARG A 74 5.17 13.13 -6.12
N ALA A 75 5.32 14.37 -5.67
CA ALA A 75 5.46 14.70 -4.25
C ALA A 75 4.21 14.31 -3.44
N LEU A 76 3.00 14.45 -4.02
CA LEU A 76 1.76 14.02 -3.36
C LEU A 76 1.62 12.49 -3.28
N GLU A 77 2.14 11.73 -4.25
CA GLU A 77 2.18 10.26 -4.19
C GLU A 77 3.13 9.78 -3.09
N GLU A 78 4.31 10.39 -2.97
CA GLU A 78 5.27 10.09 -1.89
C GLU A 78 4.69 10.46 -0.51
N LEU A 79 3.99 11.60 -0.42
CA LEU A 79 3.25 11.99 0.79
C LEU A 79 2.20 10.94 1.18
N GLN A 80 1.49 10.37 0.21
CA GLN A 80 0.51 9.31 0.49
C GLN A 80 1.18 8.07 1.08
N TYR A 81 2.36 7.71 0.58
CA TYR A 81 3.16 6.61 1.12
C TYR A 81 3.61 6.88 2.56
N ASP A 82 4.11 8.09 2.85
CA ASP A 82 4.50 8.49 4.21
C ASP A 82 3.33 8.45 5.18
N LEU A 83 2.15 8.94 4.79
CA LEU A 83 0.95 8.88 5.61
C LEU A 83 0.50 7.44 5.90
N SER A 84 0.65 6.53 4.93
CA SER A 84 0.38 5.10 5.13
C SER A 84 1.34 4.49 6.16
N ASN A 85 2.63 4.84 6.10
CA ASN A 85 3.63 4.37 7.06
C ASN A 85 3.36 4.91 8.46
N ILE A 86 3.05 6.20 8.60
CA ILE A 86 2.67 6.82 9.87
C ILE A 86 1.47 6.07 10.47
N ASN A 87 0.43 5.82 9.67
CA ASN A 87 -0.76 5.11 10.13
C ASN A 87 -0.43 3.68 10.61
N GLY A 88 0.43 2.96 9.87
CA GLY A 88 0.89 1.63 10.26
C GLY A 88 1.69 1.65 11.57
N ASN A 89 2.64 2.57 11.70
CA ASN A 89 3.50 2.67 12.88
C ASN A 89 2.72 3.11 14.13
N VAL A 90 1.80 4.08 14.00
CA VAL A 90 0.91 4.49 15.11
C VAL A 90 0.00 3.33 15.54
N THR A 91 -0.50 2.55 14.59
CA THR A 91 -1.31 1.37 14.90
C THR A 91 -0.50 0.35 15.68
N ASN A 92 0.74 0.07 15.26
CA ASN A 92 1.63 -0.83 15.98
C ASN A 92 1.90 -0.34 17.41
N LEU A 93 2.23 0.94 17.58
CA LEU A 93 2.47 1.54 18.89
C LEU A 93 1.27 1.39 19.83
N GLN A 94 0.03 1.58 19.33
CA GLN A 94 -1.17 1.36 20.14
C GLN A 94 -1.29 -0.08 20.64
N PHE A 95 -0.91 -1.07 19.82
CA PHE A 95 -0.91 -2.48 20.21
C PHE A 95 0.24 -2.82 21.17
N THR A 96 1.43 -2.25 20.97
CA THR A 96 2.59 -2.43 21.86
C THR A 96 2.30 -1.89 23.26
N VAL A 97 1.83 -0.65 23.36
CA VAL A 97 1.47 0.00 24.64
C VAL A 97 0.33 -0.74 25.33
N ALA A 98 -0.67 -1.23 24.59
CA ALA A 98 -1.78 -1.99 25.17
C ALA A 98 -1.39 -3.39 25.68
N ALA A 99 -0.22 -3.91 25.26
CA ALA A 99 0.28 -5.22 25.66
C ALA A 99 1.17 -5.17 26.92
N GLU A 100 1.65 -3.99 27.32
CA GLU A 100 2.41 -3.84 28.57
C GLU A 100 1.48 -3.88 29.80
N PRO A 101 1.77 -4.72 30.82
CA PRO A 101 1.01 -4.73 32.07
C PRO A 101 1.28 -3.47 32.92
N PRO A 102 0.29 -3.03 33.73
CA PRO A 102 0.34 -1.78 34.51
C PRO A 102 1.36 -1.79 35.66
#